data_AF-A0A5U3TZI3-F1
#
_entry.id   AF-A0A5U3TZI3-F1
#
_cell.length_a   1.000
_cell.length_b   1.000
_cell.length_c   1.000
_cell.angle_alpha   90.00
_cell.angle_beta   90.00
_cell.angle_gamma   90.00
#
_symmetry.space_group_name_H-M   'P 1'
#
loop_
_entity.id
_entity.type
_entity.pdbx_description
1 polymer ?
#
loop_
_entity_poly.entity_id
_entity_poly.type
_entity_poly.pdbx_seq_one_letter_code
_entity_poly.pdbx_strand_id
1 'polypeptide(L)'
;MKIYRNFKKYHLEVPTFIDYTFRTEDGQDWYETVLKELDNGLLKIAFESDSLIRTCGYDATGLYPENRSVTSIEEKDIPEGFTANGEWMFDGEKIVPRIIPHEESVAK
;
A
#
# COMPACT_ATOMS: atom_id res chain seq x y z
N MET A 1 -10.02 -2.54 -10.60
CA MET A 1 -9.07 -2.74 -9.49
C MET A 1 -9.60 -2.00 -8.26
N LYS A 2 -9.64 -2.65 -7.08
CA LYS A 2 -10.14 -2.04 -5.83
C LYS A 2 -8.98 -1.48 -5.03
N ILE A 3 -9.09 -0.24 -4.55
CA ILE A 3 -8.08 0.44 -3.75
C ILE A 3 -8.63 0.70 -2.35
N TYR A 4 -7.90 0.25 -1.34
CA TYR A 4 -8.17 0.52 0.08
C TYR A 4 -7.37 1.75 0.48
N ARG A 5 -8.05 2.85 0.79
CA ARG A 5 -7.41 4.17 0.89
C ARG A 5 -7.13 4.56 2.34
N ASN A 6 -5.97 5.17 2.53
CA ASN A 6 -5.64 6.00 3.68
C ASN A 6 -5.89 5.31 5.03
N PHE A 7 -5.25 4.18 5.25
CA PHE A 7 -5.34 3.46 6.51
C PHE A 7 -4.83 4.31 7.66
N LYS A 8 -5.67 4.40 8.70
CA LYS A 8 -5.34 5.04 9.97
C LYS A 8 -5.26 3.98 11.05
N LYS A 9 -4.34 4.18 11.98
CA LYS A 9 -4.23 3.38 13.20
C LYS A 9 -5.28 3.82 14.20
N TYR A 10 -5.99 2.86 14.78
CA TYR A 10 -6.99 3.07 15.82
C TYR A 10 -6.62 2.23 17.03
N HIS A 11 -6.57 2.88 18.19
CA HIS A 11 -6.40 2.19 19.46
C HIS A 11 -7.70 1.47 19.84
N LEU A 12 -7.56 0.30 20.45
CA LEU A 12 -8.62 -0.59 20.91
C LEU A 12 -8.51 -0.72 22.43
N GLU A 13 -9.64 -0.70 23.12
CA GLU A 13 -9.67 -0.96 24.58
C GLU A 13 -9.81 -2.47 24.82
N VAL A 14 -8.71 -3.21 24.63
CA VAL A 14 -8.66 -4.68 24.74
C VAL A 14 -7.50 -5.12 25.64
N PRO A 15 -7.61 -6.28 26.34
CA PRO A 15 -6.57 -6.74 27.27
C PRO A 15 -5.36 -7.41 26.58
N THR A 16 -5.26 -7.33 25.25
CA THR A 16 -4.24 -8.01 24.44
C THR A 16 -3.00 -7.14 24.23
N PHE A 17 -1.86 -7.77 23.93
CA PHE A 17 -0.60 -7.06 23.64
C PHE A 17 -0.67 -6.21 22.36
N ILE A 18 -1.51 -6.61 21.41
CA ILE A 18 -1.86 -5.78 20.26
C ILE A 18 -3.19 -5.10 20.59
N ASP A 19 -3.13 -3.80 20.83
CA ASP A 19 -4.22 -2.92 21.26
C ASP A 19 -4.61 -1.94 20.14
N TYR A 20 -4.37 -2.28 18.88
CA TYR A 20 -4.71 -1.42 17.76
C TYR A 20 -5.17 -2.21 16.53
N THR A 21 -5.90 -1.53 15.67
CA THR A 21 -6.23 -1.98 14.31
C THR A 21 -5.94 -0.88 13.30
N PHE A 22 -5.94 -1.22 12.02
CA PHE A 22 -5.93 -0.26 10.93
C PHE A 22 -7.26 -0.26 10.22
N ARG A 23 -7.78 0.92 9.91
CA ARG A 23 -9.00 1.04 9.08
C ARG A 23 -8.79 2.05 7.98
N THR A 24 -9.35 1.75 6.81
CA THR A 24 -9.42 2.68 5.68
C THR A 24 -10.27 3.90 6.02
N GLU A 25 -10.22 4.91 5.16
CA GLU A 25 -11.05 6.12 5.30
C GLU A 25 -12.55 5.85 5.26
N ASP A 26 -12.99 4.80 4.56
CA ASP A 26 -14.38 4.33 4.48
C ASP A 26 -14.72 3.28 5.56
N GLY A 27 -13.79 2.98 6.47
CA GLY A 27 -14.03 2.18 7.66
C GLY A 27 -13.83 0.67 7.52
N GLN A 28 -13.25 0.18 6.42
CA GLN A 28 -12.90 -1.23 6.26
C GLN A 28 -11.70 -1.58 7.16
N ASP A 29 -11.85 -2.64 7.96
CA ASP A 29 -10.81 -3.10 8.89
C ASP A 29 -9.76 -3.95 8.17
N TRP A 30 -8.48 -3.68 8.44
CA TRP A 30 -7.34 -4.34 7.81
C TRP A 30 -7.34 -5.85 8.05
N TYR A 31 -7.47 -6.27 9.31
CA TYR A 31 -7.33 -7.67 9.69
C TYR A 31 -8.59 -8.46 9.39
N GLU A 32 -9.77 -7.85 9.57
CA GLU A 32 -11.04 -8.55 9.41
C GLU A 32 -11.56 -8.58 7.97
N THR A 33 -11.27 -7.56 7.16
CA THR A 33 -11.84 -7.43 5.82
C THR A 33 -10.76 -7.40 4.75
N VAL A 34 -9.83 -6.45 4.84
CA VAL A 34 -8.93 -6.15 3.72
C VAL A 34 -7.96 -7.30 3.44
N LEU A 35 -7.35 -7.90 4.46
CA LEU A 35 -6.46 -9.05 4.27
C LEU A 35 -7.15 -10.22 3.55
N LYS A 36 -8.42 -10.49 3.88
CA LYS A 36 -9.20 -11.57 3.25
C LYS A 36 -9.47 -11.27 1.78
N GLU A 37 -9.81 -10.02 1.45
CA GLU A 37 -10.07 -9.61 0.06
C GLU A 37 -8.78 -9.53 -0.78
N LEU A 38 -7.63 -9.26 -0.14
CA LEU A 38 -6.32 -9.30 -0.78
C LEU A 38 -5.77 -10.72 -0.93
N ASP A 39 -6.33 -11.75 -0.32
CA ASP A 39 -5.87 -13.14 -0.50
C ASP A 39 -6.35 -13.74 -1.84
N ASN A 40 -5.80 -13.19 -2.93
CA ASN A 40 -6.23 -13.42 -4.30
C ASN A 40 -5.09 -13.85 -5.25
N GLY A 41 -3.92 -14.15 -4.73
CA GLY A 41 -2.74 -14.56 -5.52
C GLY A 41 -2.05 -13.45 -6.33
N LEU A 42 -2.60 -12.23 -6.36
CA LEU A 42 -2.01 -11.10 -7.08
C LEU A 42 -0.89 -10.43 -6.28
N LEU A 43 -0.06 -9.63 -6.94
CA LEU A 43 0.89 -8.74 -6.26
C LEU A 43 0.12 -7.64 -5.51
N LYS A 44 0.53 -7.31 -4.29
CA LYS A 44 -0.02 -6.17 -3.55
C LYS A 44 1.04 -5.11 -3.42
N ILE A 45 0.61 -3.87 -3.49
CA ILE A 45 1.45 -2.69 -3.26
C ILE A 45 0.84 -1.86 -2.14
N ALA A 46 1.68 -1.29 -1.28
CA ALA A 46 1.31 -0.23 -0.37
C ALA A 46 2.01 1.07 -0.78
N PHE A 47 1.24 2.13 -0.94
CA PHE A 47 1.72 3.42 -1.43
C PHE A 47 1.21 4.57 -0.55
N GLU A 48 2.00 5.64 -0.50
CA GLU A 48 1.70 6.83 0.30
C GLU A 48 0.87 7.85 -0.49
N SER A 49 0.51 8.96 0.13
CA SER A 49 -0.33 10.01 -0.46
C SER A 49 0.33 10.73 -1.65
N ASP A 50 1.66 10.65 -1.77
CA ASP A 50 2.44 11.13 -2.91
C ASP A 50 2.55 10.10 -4.04
N SER A 51 1.72 9.04 -3.98
CA SER A 51 1.72 7.89 -4.89
C SER A 51 2.96 7.00 -4.82
N LEU A 52 3.94 7.27 -3.96
CA LEU A 52 5.17 6.49 -3.89
C LEU A 52 4.91 5.10 -3.29
N ILE A 53 5.31 4.06 -4.03
CA ILE A 53 5.18 2.67 -3.57
C ILE A 53 6.30 2.39 -2.57
N ARG A 54 5.93 2.02 -1.34
CA ARG A 54 6.85 1.77 -0.22
C ARG A 54 7.16 0.31 0.00
N THR A 55 6.15 -0.54 -0.15
CA THR A 55 6.27 -1.97 0.06
C THR A 55 5.42 -2.70 -0.97
N CYS A 56 5.85 -3.90 -1.35
CA CYS A 56 5.08 -4.79 -2.17
C CYS A 56 5.28 -6.24 -1.72
N GLY A 57 4.31 -7.10 -2.01
CA GLY A 57 4.40 -8.52 -1.69
C GLY A 57 3.18 -9.28 -2.19
N TYR A 58 3.34 -10.59 -2.38
CA TYR A 58 2.21 -11.48 -2.67
C TYR A 58 1.43 -11.84 -1.40
N ASP A 59 2.10 -11.82 -0.25
CA ASP A 59 1.48 -11.88 1.07
C ASP A 59 1.22 -10.45 1.57
N ALA A 60 -0.06 -10.12 1.82
CA ALA A 60 -0.46 -8.79 2.26
C ALA A 60 -0.09 -8.51 3.73
N THR A 61 0.14 -9.54 4.55
CA THR A 61 0.38 -9.37 6.00
C THR A 61 1.63 -8.55 6.30
N GLY A 62 2.65 -8.62 5.43
CA GLY A 62 3.90 -7.88 5.55
C GLY A 62 3.87 -6.42 5.07
N LEU A 63 2.75 -5.94 4.50
CA LEU A 63 2.70 -4.60 3.90
C LEU A 63 2.70 -3.47 4.92
N TYR A 64 2.20 -3.72 6.14
CA TYR A 64 2.00 -2.74 7.21
C TYR A 64 1.33 -1.45 6.73
N PRO A 65 -0.02 -1.36 6.77
CA PRO A 65 -0.76 -0.38 5.99
C PRO A 65 -0.79 1.03 6.59
N GLU A 66 -0.20 1.27 7.76
CA GLU A 66 -0.30 2.57 8.45
C GLU A 66 0.08 3.76 7.55
N ASN A 67 -0.83 4.74 7.45
CA ASN A 67 -0.72 5.95 6.63
C ASN A 67 -0.52 5.68 5.13
N ARG A 68 -0.95 4.51 4.65
CA ARG A 68 -0.81 4.08 3.26
C ARG A 68 -2.16 3.68 2.67
N SER A 69 -2.16 3.53 1.36
CA SER A 69 -3.22 2.89 0.60
C SER A 69 -2.70 1.57 0.03
N VAL A 70 -3.58 0.58 -0.16
CA VAL A 70 -3.22 -0.76 -0.62
C VAL A 70 -4.10 -1.18 -1.81
N THR A 71 -3.52 -1.86 -2.77
CA THR A 71 -4.26 -2.47 -3.90
C THR A 71 -3.57 -3.73 -4.40
N SER A 72 -4.32 -4.58 -5.11
CA SER A 72 -3.80 -5.72 -5.88
C SER A 72 -3.52 -5.32 -7.32
N ILE A 73 -2.46 -5.88 -7.91
CA ILE A 73 -1.98 -5.62 -9.27
C ILE A 73 -1.95 -6.94 -10.05
N GLU A 74 -2.59 -6.94 -11.22
CA GLU A 74 -2.57 -8.07 -12.16
C GLU A 74 -1.16 -8.26 -12.73
N GLU A 75 -0.76 -9.51 -13.01
CA GLU A 75 0.58 -9.83 -13.53
C GLU A 75 0.92 -9.05 -14.81
N LYS A 76 -0.06 -8.89 -15.72
CA LYS A 76 0.10 -8.11 -16.97
C LYS A 76 0.32 -6.61 -16.76
N ASP A 77 -0.01 -6.10 -15.57
CA ASP A 77 0.07 -4.68 -15.23
C ASP A 77 1.31 -4.38 -14.37
N ILE A 78 2.19 -5.38 -14.13
CA ILE A 78 3.48 -5.22 -13.46
C ILE A 78 4.54 -4.85 -14.51
N PRO A 79 5.15 -3.65 -14.41
CA PRO A 79 6.24 -3.26 -15.30
C PRO A 79 7.46 -4.16 -15.14
N GLU A 80 8.19 -4.38 -16.25
CA GLU A 80 9.48 -5.06 -16.20
C GLU A 80 10.45 -4.31 -15.27
N GLY A 81 11.11 -5.05 -14.37
CA GLY A 81 12.04 -4.48 -13.39
C GLY A 81 11.39 -3.78 -12.21
N PHE A 82 10.06 -3.88 -12.04
CA PHE A 82 9.38 -3.32 -10.87
C PHE A 82 9.93 -3.86 -9.54
N THR A 83 10.19 -2.95 -8.61
CA THR A 83 10.55 -3.25 -7.21
C THR A 83 10.12 -2.08 -6.32
N ALA A 84 9.80 -2.35 -5.05
CA ALA A 84 9.49 -1.32 -4.06
C ALA A 84 10.77 -0.65 -3.50
N ASN A 85 11.62 -0.10 -4.38
CA ASN A 85 12.90 0.54 -4.04
C ASN A 85 12.82 2.08 -3.99
N GLY A 86 11.63 2.66 -4.17
CA GLY A 86 11.41 4.11 -4.22
C GLY A 86 11.53 4.75 -5.61
N GLU A 87 11.71 3.95 -6.67
CA GLU A 87 11.74 4.43 -8.06
C GLU A 87 10.37 4.31 -8.77
N TRP A 88 9.35 3.82 -8.07
CA TRP A 88 8.04 3.51 -8.65
C TRP A 88 6.90 4.13 -7.85
N MET A 89 5.91 4.66 -8.57
CA MET A 89 4.69 5.25 -8.04
C MET A 89 3.47 4.49 -8.55
N PHE A 90 2.34 4.65 -7.88
CA PHE A 90 1.04 4.17 -8.35
C PHE A 90 0.12 5.37 -8.61
N ASP A 91 -0.26 5.57 -9.87
CA ASP A 91 -1.08 6.72 -10.29
C ASP A 91 -2.60 6.55 -10.03
N GLY A 92 -2.98 5.42 -9.42
CA GLY A 92 -4.38 5.03 -9.21
C GLY A 92 -4.88 4.00 -10.21
N GLU A 93 -4.16 3.79 -11.32
CA GLU A 93 -4.51 2.81 -12.34
C GLU A 93 -3.36 1.84 -12.62
N LYS A 94 -2.12 2.34 -12.64
CA LYS A 94 -0.91 1.59 -13.04
C LYS A 94 0.30 2.01 -12.22
N ILE A 95 1.28 1.11 -12.22
CA ILE A 95 2.62 1.39 -11.69
C ILE A 95 3.40 2.19 -12.74
N VAL A 96 3.94 3.34 -12.34
CA VAL A 96 4.69 4.25 -13.20
C VAL A 96 6.05 4.60 -12.58
N PRO A 97 7.08 4.92 -13.37
CA PRO A 97 8.33 5.43 -12.83
C PRO A 97 8.10 6.70 -12.02
N ARG A 98 8.84 6.86 -10.92
CA ARG A 98 8.79 8.03 -10.06
C ARG A 98 9.22 9.28 -10.83
N ILE A 99 8.41 10.32 -10.74
CA ILE A 99 8.77 11.65 -11.23
C ILE A 99 9.58 12.31 -10.11
N ILE A 100 10.87 12.52 -10.32
CA ILE A 100 11.72 13.23 -9.36
C ILE A 100 11.35 14.73 -9.43
N PRO A 101 10.85 15.34 -8.35
CA PRO A 101 10.58 16.77 -8.34
C PRO A 101 11.89 17.55 -8.52
N HIS A 102 11.82 18.69 -9.21
CA HIS A 102 13.01 19.50 -9.57
C HIS A 102 13.89 19.87 -8.36
N GLU A 103 13.31 20.03 -7.16
CA GLU A 103 14.06 20.34 -5.93
C GLU A 103 14.99 19.21 -5.48
N GLU A 104 14.65 17.93 -5.72
CA GLU A 104 15.53 16.80 -5.39
C GLU A 104 16.72 16.67 -6.37
N SER A 105 16.65 17.25 -7.57
CA SER A 105 17.73 17.14 -8.56
C SER A 105 18.93 18.05 -8.27
N VAL A 106 18.80 19.03 -7.37
CA VAL A 106 19.82 20.06 -7.09
C VAL A 106 20.77 19.65 -5.97
N ALA A 107 20.48 18.57 -5.24
CA ALA A 107 21.27 18.11 -4.10
C ALA A 107 22.23 16.94 -4.42
N LYS A 108 22.56 16.72 -5.70
CA LYS A 108 23.44 15.62 -6.15
C LYS A 108 24.85 16.08 -6.47
#